data_AF-A0A966J9W0-F1
#
_entry.id   AF-A0A966J9W0-F1
#
_cell.length_a   1.000
_cell.length_b   1.000
_cell.length_c   1.000
_cell.angle_alpha   90.00
_cell.angle_beta   90.00
_cell.angle_gamma   90.00
#
_symmetry.space_group_name_H-M   'P 1'
#
loop_
_entity.id
_entity.type
_entity.pdbx_description
1 polymer ?
#
loop_
_entity_poly.entity_id
_entity_poly.type
_entity_poly.pdbx_seq_one_letter_code
_entity_poly.pdbx_strand_id
1 'polypeptide(L)'
;PITYYLDPAIPAPYREAFREGGNWWAKVYEAAGFKNAFRVLDLPADADPRDVRYSVLNWVHRTNPGPSYAGSLEDPRTGEIIRAMIAMDTWRSLVDYNIWAGTVPASGANGPNVDAETFAMARRRQHTAHEIGHSLGLQHNYIASTQGRASVMEYPFPFITLDANGRPDLRDAFRKGPGAWDTLAIRLGYTWFPDAGAEQSGLDRIMRDGIAKNVRYINDRYANANGSIPFVTRWEEGATPFEGVQRTAGVRRVLIDNFDERAIKPGEPMHLLNMRFAHVYLHHRYSLEALSKYVGGMDFTFALRGDNQKPTTVIPAADQRKALGMLLDAISPKELTVPEKVQRLIPPPPPGFNTDQTWINGSGDTMFDAITLGGGLATEVIGYILDRDRAARVVHTAATDTKALSLTEVTDAIVQ
;
A
#
# COMPACT_ATOMS: atom_id res chain seq x y z
N PRO A 1 -2.73 -12.51 -28.67
CA PRO A 1 -2.34 -11.65 -27.53
C PRO A 1 -3.55 -11.31 -26.68
N ILE A 2 -3.43 -11.42 -25.36
CA ILE A 2 -4.35 -10.79 -24.41
C ILE A 2 -4.30 -9.28 -24.67
N THR A 3 -5.45 -8.69 -24.97
CA THR A 3 -5.54 -7.29 -25.37
C THR A 3 -6.52 -6.56 -24.45
N TYR A 4 -6.04 -5.51 -23.82
CA TYR A 4 -6.85 -4.56 -23.07
C TYR A 4 -7.01 -3.27 -23.84
N TYR A 5 -8.13 -2.60 -23.66
CA TYR A 5 -8.49 -1.37 -24.36
C TYR A 5 -8.74 -0.23 -23.37
N LEU A 6 -8.29 0.96 -23.73
CA LEU A 6 -8.54 2.18 -22.97
C LEU A 6 -9.89 2.76 -23.37
N ASP A 7 -10.72 3.04 -22.38
CA ASP A 7 -11.95 3.81 -22.54
C ASP A 7 -11.65 5.17 -23.22
N PRO A 8 -12.38 5.52 -24.30
CA PRO A 8 -12.24 6.81 -24.98
C PRO A 8 -12.39 8.03 -24.07
N ALA A 9 -13.09 7.92 -22.94
CA ALA A 9 -13.28 8.99 -21.97
C ALA A 9 -12.03 9.30 -21.13
N ILE A 10 -10.99 8.44 -21.15
CA ILE A 10 -9.75 8.68 -20.40
C ILE A 10 -9.01 9.88 -21.02
N PRO A 11 -8.83 11.00 -20.28
CA PRO A 11 -8.12 12.17 -20.79
C PRO A 11 -6.60 11.97 -20.70
N ALA A 12 -5.83 12.73 -21.48
CA ALA A 12 -4.42 12.93 -21.18
C ALA A 12 -4.27 13.71 -19.86
N PRO A 13 -3.25 13.46 -19.01
CA PRO A 13 -2.14 12.51 -19.17
C PRO A 13 -2.44 11.07 -18.68
N TYR A 14 -3.67 10.80 -18.23
CA TYR A 14 -4.04 9.51 -17.67
C TYR A 14 -3.99 8.38 -18.70
N ARG A 15 -4.34 8.68 -19.95
CA ARG A 15 -4.32 7.71 -21.05
C ARG A 15 -2.92 7.13 -21.25
N GLU A 16 -1.91 7.99 -21.23
CA GLU A 16 -0.50 7.62 -21.36
C GLU A 16 -0.05 6.80 -20.15
N ALA A 17 -0.38 7.24 -18.94
CA ALA A 17 -0.05 6.54 -17.71
C ALA A 17 -0.68 5.14 -17.64
N PHE A 18 -1.95 5.00 -18.03
CA PHE A 18 -2.65 3.72 -18.03
C PHE A 18 -2.08 2.78 -19.09
N ARG A 19 -1.79 3.29 -20.30
CA ARG A 19 -1.15 2.49 -21.34
C ARG A 19 0.21 1.99 -20.90
N GLU A 20 1.03 2.86 -20.32
CA GLU A 20 2.37 2.51 -19.88
C GLU A 20 2.34 1.49 -18.74
N GLY A 21 1.55 1.75 -17.70
CA GLY A 21 1.37 0.86 -16.56
C GLY A 21 0.79 -0.50 -16.98
N GLY A 22 -0.22 -0.52 -17.84
CA GLY A 22 -0.79 -1.77 -18.32
C GLY A 22 0.16 -2.57 -19.20
N ASN A 23 0.98 -1.92 -20.03
CA ASN A 23 2.01 -2.61 -20.81
C ASN A 23 3.21 -3.08 -19.99
N TRP A 24 3.26 -2.85 -18.68
CA TRP A 24 4.18 -3.59 -17.80
C TRP A 24 3.93 -5.09 -17.89
N TRP A 25 2.69 -5.53 -18.09
CA TRP A 25 2.36 -6.94 -18.29
C TRP A 25 2.99 -7.52 -19.55
N ALA A 26 3.18 -6.74 -20.62
CA ALA A 26 3.94 -7.21 -21.79
C ALA A 26 5.36 -7.66 -21.38
N LYS A 27 6.04 -6.89 -20.52
CA LYS A 27 7.34 -7.28 -19.97
C LYS A 27 7.27 -8.54 -19.11
N VAL A 28 6.20 -8.69 -18.31
CA VAL A 28 5.97 -9.89 -17.48
C VAL A 28 5.79 -11.13 -18.34
N TYR A 29 4.95 -11.07 -19.38
CA TYR A 29 4.71 -12.19 -20.28
C TYR A 29 5.96 -12.58 -21.08
N GLU A 30 6.75 -11.61 -21.56
CA GLU A 30 8.04 -11.88 -22.20
C GLU A 30 9.03 -12.54 -21.23
N ALA A 31 9.12 -12.04 -19.99
CA ALA A 31 9.96 -12.65 -18.95
C ALA A 31 9.49 -14.06 -18.55
N ALA A 32 8.19 -14.34 -18.70
CA ALA A 32 7.60 -15.66 -18.50
C ALA A 32 7.80 -16.62 -19.71
N GLY A 33 8.34 -16.13 -20.83
CA GLY A 33 8.68 -16.94 -22.01
C GLY A 33 7.67 -16.86 -23.16
N PHE A 34 6.64 -16.01 -23.05
CA PHE A 34 5.67 -15.80 -24.12
C PHE A 34 6.12 -14.68 -25.06
N LYS A 35 5.79 -14.78 -26.36
CA LYS A 35 6.15 -13.76 -27.35
C LYS A 35 4.91 -12.98 -27.79
N ASN A 36 4.99 -11.66 -27.75
CA ASN A 36 3.94 -10.74 -28.18
C ASN A 36 2.57 -11.10 -27.57
N ALA A 37 2.56 -11.48 -26.28
CA ALA A 37 1.38 -12.10 -25.67
C ALA A 37 0.41 -11.10 -25.03
N PHE A 38 0.84 -9.86 -24.78
CA PHE A 38 0.03 -8.86 -24.07
C PHE A 38 0.18 -7.47 -24.70
N ARG A 39 -0.91 -6.69 -24.76
CA ARG A 39 -0.88 -5.28 -25.21
C ARG A 39 -2.06 -4.47 -24.67
N VAL A 40 -1.84 -3.17 -24.48
CA VAL A 40 -2.88 -2.18 -24.19
C VAL A 40 -3.04 -1.19 -25.35
N LEU A 41 -4.24 -1.14 -25.93
CA LEU A 41 -4.59 -0.35 -27.12
C LEU A 41 -5.67 0.68 -26.81
N ASP A 42 -5.89 1.64 -27.70
CA ASP A 42 -7.14 2.43 -27.66
C ASP A 42 -8.31 1.57 -28.13
N LEU A 43 -9.47 1.74 -27.50
CA LEU A 43 -10.70 1.13 -27.99
C LEU A 43 -10.97 1.62 -29.44
N PRO A 44 -11.33 0.73 -30.40
CA PRO A 44 -11.73 1.14 -31.74
C PRO A 44 -12.89 2.14 -31.71
N ALA A 45 -12.89 3.10 -32.63
CA ALA A 45 -13.85 4.21 -32.64
C ALA A 45 -15.32 3.77 -32.80
N ASP A 46 -15.55 2.61 -33.41
CA ASP A 46 -16.86 1.99 -33.64
C ASP A 46 -17.23 0.94 -32.58
N ALA A 47 -16.36 0.67 -31.60
CA ALA A 47 -16.60 -0.30 -30.56
C ALA A 47 -17.32 0.31 -29.34
N ASP A 48 -18.33 -0.40 -28.82
CA ASP A 48 -18.96 -0.05 -27.55
C ASP A 48 -18.08 -0.53 -26.38
N PRO A 49 -17.74 0.33 -25.40
CA PRO A 49 -16.99 -0.09 -24.20
C PRO A 49 -17.62 -1.24 -23.41
N ARG A 50 -18.92 -1.48 -23.59
CA ARG A 50 -19.69 -2.56 -22.96
C ARG A 50 -19.73 -3.86 -23.76
N ASP A 51 -19.22 -3.87 -24.99
CA ASP A 51 -19.19 -5.06 -25.83
C ASP A 51 -18.30 -6.16 -25.21
N VAL A 52 -18.82 -7.39 -25.19
CA VAL A 52 -18.16 -8.55 -24.56
C VAL A 52 -16.80 -8.88 -25.20
N ARG A 53 -16.60 -8.49 -26.46
CA ARG A 53 -15.37 -8.76 -27.22
C ARG A 53 -14.16 -7.95 -26.73
N TYR A 54 -14.38 -6.91 -25.93
CA TYR A 54 -13.33 -5.98 -25.49
C TYR A 54 -13.18 -6.01 -23.96
N SER A 55 -11.96 -6.31 -23.52
CA SER A 55 -11.51 -6.09 -22.14
C SER A 55 -11.14 -4.63 -21.96
N VAL A 56 -11.94 -3.86 -21.20
CA VAL A 56 -11.83 -2.40 -21.16
C VAL A 56 -11.42 -1.89 -19.78
N LEU A 57 -10.47 -0.96 -19.75
CA LEU A 57 -10.15 -0.10 -18.60
C LEU A 57 -11.09 1.10 -18.64
N ASN A 58 -12.10 1.09 -17.77
CA ASN A 58 -13.15 2.10 -17.72
C ASN A 58 -12.75 3.29 -16.86
N TRP A 59 -13.05 4.49 -17.34
CA TRP A 59 -12.84 5.73 -16.61
C TRP A 59 -14.05 6.03 -15.72
N VAL A 60 -13.89 5.92 -14.40
CA VAL A 60 -15.00 6.07 -13.45
C VAL A 60 -14.86 7.36 -12.66
N HIS A 61 -15.58 8.38 -13.11
CA HIS A 61 -15.68 9.65 -12.40
C HIS A 61 -16.35 9.49 -11.03
N ARG A 62 -15.68 9.98 -9.99
CA ARG A 62 -16.24 10.05 -8.64
C ARG A 62 -16.14 11.44 -8.04
N THR A 63 -17.15 11.81 -7.28
CA THR A 63 -17.19 13.02 -6.46
C THR A 63 -16.63 12.79 -5.05
N ASN A 64 -16.40 11.53 -4.66
CA ASN A 64 -15.95 11.09 -3.34
C ASN A 64 -14.92 9.94 -3.47
N PRO A 65 -14.12 9.66 -2.42
CA PRO A 65 -13.22 8.50 -2.40
C PRO A 65 -13.95 7.19 -2.73
N GLY A 66 -13.35 6.37 -3.58
CA GLY A 66 -13.85 5.03 -3.88
C GLY A 66 -12.75 4.07 -4.31
N PRO A 67 -12.99 2.76 -4.23
CA PRO A 67 -12.06 1.79 -4.75
C PRO A 67 -12.08 1.82 -6.29
N SER A 68 -10.90 1.61 -6.86
CA SER A 68 -10.83 0.95 -8.16
C SER A 68 -10.96 -0.55 -7.94
N TYR A 69 -11.47 -1.25 -8.92
CA TYR A 69 -11.61 -2.69 -8.85
C TYR A 69 -11.58 -3.27 -10.25
N ALA A 70 -11.13 -4.52 -10.33
CA ALA A 70 -11.13 -5.30 -11.54
C ALA A 70 -11.88 -6.61 -11.30
N GLY A 71 -12.57 -7.06 -12.34
CA GLY A 71 -13.17 -8.37 -12.40
C GLY A 71 -13.09 -8.96 -13.79
N SER A 72 -13.49 -10.21 -13.91
CA SER A 72 -13.51 -10.99 -15.15
C SER A 72 -14.87 -11.67 -15.30
N LEU A 73 -15.33 -11.79 -16.54
CA LEU A 73 -16.31 -12.78 -16.96
C LEU A 73 -15.53 -14.02 -17.39
N GLU A 74 -15.81 -15.15 -16.75
CA GLU A 74 -15.10 -16.41 -16.96
C GLU A 74 -16.05 -17.49 -17.45
N ASP A 75 -15.58 -18.38 -18.33
CA ASP A 75 -16.31 -19.61 -18.63
C ASP A 75 -16.19 -20.55 -17.43
N PRO A 76 -17.29 -20.91 -16.74
CA PRO A 76 -17.23 -21.72 -15.52
C PRO A 76 -16.76 -23.17 -15.77
N ARG A 77 -16.67 -23.61 -17.02
CA ARG A 77 -16.25 -24.96 -17.41
C ARG A 77 -14.75 -25.06 -17.62
N THR A 78 -14.13 -23.98 -18.11
CA THR A 78 -12.72 -23.97 -18.52
C THR A 78 -11.86 -23.01 -17.68
N GLY A 79 -12.48 -22.05 -16.98
CA GLY A 79 -11.80 -20.94 -16.31
C GLY A 79 -11.26 -19.89 -17.28
N GLU A 80 -11.59 -19.96 -18.58
CA GLU A 80 -11.14 -18.98 -19.56
C GLU A 80 -11.73 -17.60 -19.26
N ILE A 81 -10.87 -16.59 -19.15
CA ILE A 81 -11.28 -15.19 -19.03
C ILE A 81 -11.81 -14.73 -20.40
N ILE A 82 -13.14 -14.63 -20.52
CA ILE A 82 -13.84 -14.15 -21.71
C ILE A 82 -13.67 -12.63 -21.85
N ARG A 83 -13.76 -11.91 -20.74
CA ARG A 83 -13.66 -10.46 -20.68
C ARG A 83 -13.19 -9.97 -19.34
N ALA A 84 -12.30 -8.99 -19.33
CA ALA A 84 -11.98 -8.22 -18.14
C ALA A 84 -12.74 -6.89 -18.09
N MET A 85 -13.20 -6.52 -16.91
CA MET A 85 -13.88 -5.25 -16.63
C MET A 85 -13.15 -4.56 -15.48
N ILE A 86 -12.45 -3.48 -15.81
CA ILE A 86 -11.66 -2.72 -14.83
C ILE A 86 -12.32 -1.35 -14.66
N ALA A 87 -12.58 -0.96 -13.42
CA ALA A 87 -13.10 0.34 -13.04
C ALA A 87 -12.00 1.16 -12.39
N MET A 88 -11.49 2.19 -13.09
CA MET A 88 -10.45 3.07 -12.61
C MET A 88 -11.06 4.32 -11.98
N ASP A 89 -11.03 4.42 -10.65
CA ASP A 89 -11.51 5.59 -9.90
C ASP A 89 -10.65 6.84 -10.19
N THR A 90 -11.30 7.99 -10.40
CA THR A 90 -10.63 9.28 -10.61
C THR A 90 -10.20 9.98 -9.32
N TRP A 91 -10.84 9.70 -8.18
CA TRP A 91 -10.57 10.39 -6.92
C TRP A 91 -9.16 10.11 -6.38
N ARG A 92 -8.60 8.94 -6.68
CA ARG A 92 -7.23 8.55 -6.29
C ARG A 92 -6.20 9.64 -6.56
N SER A 93 -6.25 10.31 -7.72
CA SER A 93 -5.29 11.36 -8.05
C SER A 93 -5.39 12.57 -7.12
N LEU A 94 -6.57 12.86 -6.58
CA LEU A 94 -6.74 13.92 -5.59
C LEU A 94 -6.09 13.51 -4.27
N VAL A 95 -6.20 12.25 -3.87
CA VAL A 95 -5.46 11.71 -2.70
C VAL A 95 -3.96 11.84 -2.92
N ASP A 96 -3.46 11.42 -4.09
CA ASP A 96 -2.03 11.52 -4.42
C ASP A 96 -1.56 12.98 -4.44
N TYR A 97 -2.38 13.89 -4.98
CA TYR A 97 -2.14 15.34 -4.92
C TYR A 97 -2.08 15.86 -3.49
N ASN A 98 -2.98 15.42 -2.60
CA ASN A 98 -2.98 15.87 -1.20
C ASN A 98 -1.77 15.36 -0.42
N ILE A 99 -1.30 14.13 -0.71
CA ILE A 99 -0.05 13.60 -0.16
C ILE A 99 1.11 14.49 -0.64
N TRP A 100 1.21 14.73 -1.95
CA TRP A 100 2.24 15.58 -2.54
C TRP A 100 2.21 17.00 -1.98
N ALA A 101 1.03 17.62 -1.90
CA ALA A 101 0.84 18.99 -1.42
C ALA A 101 1.24 19.14 0.05
N GLY A 102 1.02 18.10 0.87
CA GLY A 102 1.51 18.05 2.25
C GLY A 102 3.05 18.10 2.38
N THR A 103 3.79 17.75 1.32
CA THR A 103 5.26 17.83 1.29
C THR A 103 5.81 19.19 0.85
N VAL A 104 4.98 20.02 0.20
CA VAL A 104 5.41 21.29 -0.40
C VAL A 104 6.07 22.23 0.62
N PRO A 105 5.52 22.45 1.83
CA PRO A 105 6.13 23.36 2.80
C PRO A 105 7.56 22.96 3.21
N ALA A 106 7.85 21.66 3.23
CA ALA A 106 9.15 21.11 3.62
C ALA A 106 10.15 20.96 2.47
N SER A 107 9.76 21.27 1.23
CA SER A 107 10.59 21.00 0.04
C SER A 107 11.51 22.16 -0.36
N GLY A 108 11.49 23.27 0.39
CA GLY A 108 12.28 24.47 0.10
C GLY A 108 11.70 25.33 -1.02
N ALA A 109 12.44 26.37 -1.42
CA ALA A 109 11.94 27.41 -2.34
C ALA A 109 11.59 26.90 -3.74
N ASN A 110 12.23 25.82 -4.19
CA ASN A 110 12.00 25.23 -5.51
C ASN A 110 10.83 24.22 -5.52
N GLY A 111 10.21 23.96 -4.38
CA GLY A 111 9.18 22.94 -4.23
C GLY A 111 9.72 21.50 -4.29
N PRO A 112 8.81 20.50 -4.28
CA PRO A 112 9.19 19.09 -4.33
C PRO A 112 10.00 18.74 -5.59
N ASN A 113 10.89 17.75 -5.47
CA ASN A 113 11.76 17.30 -6.58
C ASN A 113 11.05 16.48 -7.67
N VAL A 114 9.74 16.26 -7.51
CA VAL A 114 8.83 15.67 -8.48
C VAL A 114 7.58 16.54 -8.47
N ASP A 115 7.11 16.98 -9.64
CA ASP A 115 5.88 17.76 -9.72
C ASP A 115 4.63 16.90 -9.42
N ALA A 116 3.51 17.56 -9.11
CA ALA A 116 2.30 16.89 -8.67
C ALA A 116 1.70 15.94 -9.72
N GLU A 117 1.78 16.31 -11.00
CA GLU A 117 1.25 15.50 -12.11
C GLU A 117 2.10 14.24 -12.28
N THR A 118 3.44 14.39 -12.31
CA THR A 118 4.37 13.26 -12.37
C THR A 118 4.18 12.31 -11.19
N PHE A 119 4.02 12.84 -9.96
CA PHE A 119 3.77 12.05 -8.77
C PHE A 119 2.47 11.24 -8.86
N ALA A 120 1.37 11.90 -9.23
CA ALA A 120 0.08 11.24 -9.42
C ALA A 120 0.14 10.21 -10.55
N MET A 121 0.73 10.54 -11.71
CA MET A 121 0.79 9.63 -12.85
C MET A 121 1.71 8.42 -12.59
N ALA A 122 2.73 8.56 -11.74
CA ALA A 122 3.51 7.42 -11.27
C ALA A 122 2.64 6.44 -10.48
N ARG A 123 1.77 6.93 -9.58
CA ARG A 123 0.80 6.08 -8.89
C ARG A 123 -0.20 5.46 -9.85
N ARG A 124 -0.72 6.23 -10.80
CA ARG A 124 -1.70 5.74 -11.79
C ARG A 124 -1.14 4.62 -12.67
N ARG A 125 0.13 4.66 -13.07
CA ARG A 125 0.80 3.54 -13.77
C ARG A 125 0.79 2.26 -12.93
N GLN A 126 1.25 2.34 -11.68
CA GLN A 126 1.27 1.20 -10.77
C GLN A 126 -0.15 0.66 -10.52
N HIS A 127 -1.10 1.56 -10.30
CA HIS A 127 -2.51 1.24 -10.07
C HIS A 127 -3.11 0.50 -11.26
N THR A 128 -2.89 0.98 -12.49
CA THR A 128 -3.36 0.28 -13.70
C THR A 128 -2.78 -1.12 -13.83
N ALA A 129 -1.49 -1.28 -13.58
CA ALA A 129 -0.85 -2.60 -13.61
C ALA A 129 -1.47 -3.55 -12.56
N HIS A 130 -1.73 -3.03 -11.35
CA HIS A 130 -2.35 -3.77 -10.25
C HIS A 130 -3.75 -4.28 -10.62
N GLU A 131 -4.62 -3.41 -11.13
CA GLU A 131 -5.99 -3.81 -11.51
C GLU A 131 -6.01 -4.80 -12.67
N ILE A 132 -5.12 -4.65 -13.66
CA ILE A 132 -4.97 -5.66 -14.73
C ILE A 132 -4.52 -7.00 -14.14
N GLY A 133 -3.64 -6.99 -13.13
CA GLY A 133 -3.22 -8.22 -12.46
C GLY A 133 -4.38 -8.99 -11.84
N HIS A 134 -5.31 -8.28 -11.19
CA HIS A 134 -6.54 -8.88 -10.68
C HIS A 134 -7.39 -9.53 -11.79
N SER A 135 -7.57 -8.86 -12.93
CA SER A 135 -8.31 -9.45 -14.05
C SER A 135 -7.54 -10.54 -14.80
N LEU A 136 -6.24 -10.72 -14.52
CA LEU A 136 -5.44 -11.87 -14.94
C LEU A 136 -5.47 -13.02 -13.91
N GLY A 137 -6.27 -12.90 -12.84
CA GLY A 137 -6.43 -13.93 -11.80
C GLY A 137 -5.46 -13.83 -10.62
N LEU A 138 -4.68 -12.75 -10.52
CA LEU A 138 -3.74 -12.58 -9.41
C LEU A 138 -4.41 -11.91 -8.21
N GLN A 139 -4.16 -12.45 -7.02
CA GLN A 139 -4.53 -11.83 -5.76
C GLN A 139 -3.42 -10.88 -5.27
N HIS A 140 -3.72 -10.08 -4.25
CA HIS A 140 -2.71 -9.26 -3.60
C HIS A 140 -1.55 -10.09 -3.06
N ASN A 141 -0.36 -9.51 -3.07
CA ASN A 141 0.82 -10.08 -2.42
C ASN A 141 1.51 -9.02 -1.56
N TYR A 142 1.18 -9.00 -0.27
CA TYR A 142 1.59 -7.93 0.66
C TYR A 142 2.96 -8.16 1.32
N ILE A 143 3.70 -9.19 0.91
CA ILE A 143 5.10 -9.36 1.34
C ILE A 143 6.09 -8.71 0.35
N ALA A 144 5.61 -8.27 -0.82
CA ALA A 144 6.47 -7.96 -1.96
C ALA A 144 7.39 -6.75 -1.74
N SER A 145 7.02 -5.81 -0.86
CA SER A 145 7.74 -4.58 -0.54
C SER A 145 9.09 -4.92 0.05
N THR A 146 9.06 -5.85 1.01
CA THR A 146 10.23 -6.42 1.70
C THR A 146 11.09 -7.31 0.81
N GLN A 147 10.60 -7.65 -0.39
CA GLN A 147 11.29 -8.48 -1.38
C GLN A 147 11.75 -7.65 -2.60
N GLY A 148 12.08 -6.37 -2.37
CA GLY A 148 12.55 -5.47 -3.41
C GLY A 148 11.43 -5.06 -4.37
N ARG A 149 10.23 -4.79 -3.84
CA ARG A 149 9.02 -4.42 -4.62
C ARG A 149 8.68 -5.46 -5.69
N ALA A 150 8.71 -6.73 -5.30
CA ALA A 150 8.63 -7.89 -6.18
C ALA A 150 7.32 -8.01 -6.97
N SER A 151 6.30 -7.17 -6.73
CA SER A 151 4.96 -7.33 -7.28
C SER A 151 4.26 -6.01 -7.58
N VAL A 152 3.48 -5.94 -8.66
CA VAL A 152 2.46 -4.89 -8.85
C VAL A 152 1.28 -5.11 -7.91
N MET A 153 1.06 -6.36 -7.46
CA MET A 153 -0.08 -6.80 -6.65
C MET A 153 0.02 -6.39 -5.18
N GLU A 154 1.08 -5.69 -4.80
CA GLU A 154 1.10 -4.97 -3.54
C GLU A 154 0.48 -3.59 -3.70
N TYR A 155 -0.08 -3.08 -2.62
CA TYR A 155 -0.81 -1.82 -2.61
C TYR A 155 -0.17 -0.83 -1.61
N PRO A 156 1.07 -0.35 -1.88
CA PRO A 156 1.85 0.43 -0.92
C PRO A 156 1.42 1.90 -0.86
N PHE A 157 1.71 2.55 0.27
CA PHE A 157 1.77 4.01 0.41
C PHE A 157 3.07 4.53 -0.25
N PRO A 158 3.15 5.80 -0.72
CA PRO A 158 4.37 6.32 -1.36
C PRO A 158 5.61 6.20 -0.48
N PHE A 159 6.69 5.71 -1.08
CA PHE A 159 8.02 5.66 -0.45
C PHE A 159 8.70 7.02 -0.47
N ILE A 160 8.50 7.77 0.60
CA ILE A 160 9.14 9.07 0.78
C ILE A 160 10.32 8.90 1.74
N THR A 161 11.45 9.49 1.37
CA THR A 161 12.68 9.58 2.19
C THR A 161 13.05 11.05 2.40
N LEU A 162 14.13 11.30 3.14
CA LEU A 162 14.75 12.62 3.25
C LEU A 162 16.06 12.64 2.47
N ASP A 163 16.31 13.72 1.73
CA ASP A 163 17.56 13.96 1.02
C ASP A 163 18.69 14.41 1.98
N ALA A 164 19.88 14.66 1.44
CA ALA A 164 21.05 15.10 2.21
C ALA A 164 20.84 16.45 2.94
N ASN A 165 19.86 17.25 2.54
CA ASN A 165 19.49 18.52 3.17
C ASN A 165 18.29 18.38 4.12
N GLY A 166 17.81 17.15 4.37
CA GLY A 166 16.65 16.88 5.20
C GLY A 166 15.31 17.23 4.54
N ARG A 167 15.24 17.34 3.20
CA ARG A 167 14.00 17.64 2.46
C ARG A 167 13.34 16.35 1.96
N PRO A 168 12.01 16.30 1.80
CA PRO A 168 11.33 15.14 1.23
C PRO A 168 11.83 14.81 -0.18
N ASP A 169 12.14 13.54 -0.42
CA ASP A 169 12.51 13.01 -1.74
C ASP A 169 11.41 12.07 -2.24
N LEU A 170 10.80 12.43 -3.37
CA LEU A 170 9.64 11.77 -3.95
C LEU A 170 9.99 10.94 -5.20
N ARG A 171 11.27 10.91 -5.63
CA ARG A 171 11.69 10.33 -6.93
C ARG A 171 11.41 8.82 -7.07
N ASP A 172 11.39 8.11 -5.95
CA ASP A 172 11.14 6.67 -5.88
C ASP A 172 9.86 6.31 -5.10
N ALA A 173 8.93 7.27 -4.99
CA ALA A 173 7.66 7.12 -4.28
C ALA A 173 6.85 5.91 -4.73
N PHE A 174 6.89 5.60 -6.04
CA PHE A 174 6.22 4.44 -6.62
C PHE A 174 7.19 3.66 -7.52
N ARG A 175 6.92 2.37 -7.67
CA ARG A 175 7.68 1.47 -8.56
C ARG A 175 7.51 1.85 -10.04
N LYS A 176 8.52 1.53 -10.84
CA LYS A 176 8.63 1.90 -12.28
C LYS A 176 8.38 0.74 -13.25
N GLY A 177 8.00 -0.43 -12.75
CA GLY A 177 7.85 -1.64 -13.55
C GLY A 177 7.47 -2.84 -12.69
N PRO A 178 7.14 -3.99 -13.30
CA PRO A 178 6.75 -5.22 -12.62
C PRO A 178 7.92 -5.86 -11.88
N GLY A 179 7.67 -6.94 -11.12
CA GLY A 179 8.68 -7.64 -10.34
C GLY A 179 8.64 -9.16 -10.47
N ALA A 180 9.46 -9.82 -9.65
CA ALA A 180 9.70 -11.26 -9.72
C ALA A 180 8.44 -12.09 -9.43
N TRP A 181 7.58 -11.66 -8.50
CA TRP A 181 6.31 -12.34 -8.22
C TRP A 181 5.37 -12.28 -9.41
N ASP A 182 5.25 -11.12 -10.06
CA ASP A 182 4.38 -10.95 -11.24
C ASP A 182 4.74 -11.98 -12.32
N THR A 183 6.05 -12.15 -12.58
CA THR A 183 6.55 -13.12 -13.57
C THR A 183 6.35 -14.56 -13.12
N LEU A 184 6.62 -14.86 -11.84
CA LEU A 184 6.41 -16.20 -11.29
C LEU A 184 4.93 -16.62 -11.37
N ALA A 185 4.01 -15.71 -11.03
CA ALA A 185 2.58 -15.94 -11.07
C ALA A 185 2.08 -16.20 -12.50
N ILE A 186 2.56 -15.44 -13.49
CA ILE A 186 2.21 -15.69 -14.90
C ILE A 186 2.77 -17.03 -15.38
N ARG A 187 4.02 -17.38 -15.03
CA ARG A 187 4.56 -18.71 -15.34
C ARG A 187 3.70 -19.81 -14.72
N LEU A 188 3.28 -19.64 -13.47
CA LEU A 188 2.48 -20.63 -12.78
C LEU A 188 1.08 -20.79 -13.40
N GLY A 189 0.40 -19.68 -13.70
CA GLY A 189 -1.00 -19.68 -14.14
C GLY A 189 -1.22 -19.85 -15.65
N TYR A 190 -0.22 -19.55 -16.49
CA TYR A 190 -0.41 -19.45 -17.96
C TYR A 190 0.49 -20.38 -18.78
N THR A 191 1.48 -21.06 -18.17
CA THR A 191 2.33 -21.98 -18.94
C THR A 191 1.52 -23.19 -19.40
N TRP A 192 1.47 -23.41 -20.70
CA TRP A 192 0.84 -24.61 -21.26
C TRP A 192 1.77 -25.82 -21.16
N PHE A 193 1.18 -26.96 -20.82
CA PHE A 193 1.86 -28.25 -20.78
C PHE A 193 1.09 -29.28 -21.63
N PRO A 194 1.80 -30.20 -22.30
CA PRO A 194 1.18 -31.15 -23.23
C PRO A 194 0.30 -32.21 -22.57
N ASP A 195 0.55 -32.51 -21.29
CA ASP A 195 -0.17 -33.50 -20.51
C ASP A 195 0.00 -33.23 -19.00
N ALA A 196 -0.79 -33.95 -18.19
CA ALA A 196 -0.83 -33.79 -16.74
C ALA A 196 0.51 -34.12 -16.04
N GLY A 197 1.31 -35.03 -16.59
CA GLY A 197 2.61 -35.39 -16.00
C GLY A 197 3.65 -34.30 -16.23
N ALA A 198 3.66 -33.73 -17.43
CA ALA A 198 4.48 -32.58 -17.79
C ALA A 198 4.06 -31.33 -17.01
N GLU A 199 2.76 -31.12 -16.81
CA GLU A 199 2.21 -30.04 -15.99
C GLU A 199 2.68 -30.14 -14.55
N GLN A 200 2.47 -31.28 -13.89
CA GLN A 200 2.89 -31.48 -12.50
C GLN A 200 4.39 -31.18 -12.32
N SER A 201 5.23 -31.79 -13.16
CA SER A 201 6.69 -31.60 -13.10
C SER A 201 7.11 -30.16 -13.40
N GLY A 202 6.38 -29.49 -14.31
CA GLY A 202 6.61 -28.12 -14.71
C GLY A 202 6.27 -27.12 -13.61
N LEU A 203 5.09 -27.24 -13.01
CA LEU A 203 4.63 -26.41 -11.89
C LEU A 203 5.53 -26.60 -10.66
N ASP A 204 5.93 -27.83 -10.34
CA ASP A 204 6.86 -28.10 -9.23
C ASP A 204 8.21 -27.44 -9.43
N ARG A 205 8.69 -27.34 -10.67
CA ARG A 205 9.93 -26.62 -11.00
C ARG A 205 9.75 -25.11 -10.88
N ILE A 206 8.62 -24.57 -11.33
CA ILE A 206 8.31 -23.13 -11.21
C ILE A 206 8.26 -22.73 -9.73
N MET A 207 7.56 -23.50 -8.89
CA MET A 207 7.47 -23.22 -7.46
C MET A 207 8.82 -23.32 -6.76
N ARG A 208 9.64 -24.33 -7.07
CA ARG A 208 11.00 -24.44 -6.53
C ARG A 208 11.90 -23.26 -6.94
N ASP A 209 11.79 -22.78 -8.17
CA ASP A 209 12.53 -21.59 -8.62
C ASP A 209 12.10 -20.34 -7.85
N GLY A 210 10.80 -20.17 -7.60
CA GLY A 210 10.26 -19.10 -6.76
C GLY A 210 10.80 -19.14 -5.33
N ILE A 211 10.75 -20.31 -4.68
CA ILE A 211 11.26 -20.52 -3.33
C ILE A 211 12.77 -20.24 -3.26
N ALA A 212 13.55 -20.76 -4.22
CA ALA A 212 15.00 -20.57 -4.28
C ALA A 212 15.39 -19.08 -4.44
N LYS A 213 14.54 -18.28 -5.07
CA LYS A 213 14.72 -16.83 -5.25
C LYS A 213 14.07 -15.99 -4.14
N ASN A 214 13.54 -16.62 -3.09
CA ASN A 214 12.80 -15.97 -2.01
C ASN A 214 11.63 -15.11 -2.54
N VAL A 215 10.90 -15.58 -3.56
CA VAL A 215 9.69 -14.91 -4.05
C VAL A 215 8.49 -15.53 -3.33
N ARG A 216 8.03 -14.88 -2.26
CA ARG A 216 6.97 -15.40 -1.40
C ARG A 216 5.61 -14.83 -1.83
N TYR A 217 4.56 -15.55 -1.45
CA TYR A 217 3.18 -15.14 -1.66
C TYR A 217 2.42 -15.17 -0.36
N ILE A 218 1.95 -14.01 0.10
CA ILE A 218 1.06 -13.91 1.26
C ILE A 218 0.03 -12.80 1.00
N ASN A 219 -1.25 -13.18 1.01
CA ASN A 219 -2.36 -12.32 0.57
C ASN A 219 -3.10 -11.63 1.73
N ASP A 220 -4.24 -11.01 1.40
CA ASP A 220 -5.11 -10.24 2.30
C ASP A 220 -5.46 -10.94 3.61
N ARG A 221 -5.56 -12.28 3.60
CA ARG A 221 -5.94 -13.06 4.78
C ARG A 221 -5.01 -12.81 5.97
N TYR A 222 -3.76 -12.44 5.72
CA TYR A 222 -2.73 -12.26 6.74
C TYR A 222 -2.23 -10.81 6.83
N ALA A 223 -2.75 -9.93 5.98
CA ALA A 223 -2.28 -8.54 5.87
C ALA A 223 -2.91 -7.57 6.88
N ASN A 224 -4.02 -7.97 7.53
CA ASN A 224 -4.71 -7.14 8.52
C ASN A 224 -3.90 -6.93 9.79
N ALA A 225 -4.22 -5.91 10.57
CA ALA A 225 -3.53 -5.54 11.81
C ALA A 225 -3.38 -6.69 12.83
N ASN A 226 -4.32 -7.64 12.90
CA ASN A 226 -4.25 -8.81 13.82
C ASN A 226 -3.32 -9.94 13.32
N GLY A 227 -2.83 -9.84 12.08
CA GLY A 227 -1.91 -10.79 11.46
C GLY A 227 -0.61 -10.95 12.24
N SER A 228 0.06 -12.09 12.06
CA SER A 228 1.26 -12.45 12.81
C SER A 228 2.57 -12.10 12.12
N ILE A 229 2.56 -11.90 10.80
CA ILE A 229 3.77 -11.61 10.00
C ILE A 229 3.90 -10.09 9.84
N PRO A 230 4.94 -9.45 10.41
CA PRO A 230 5.12 -8.00 10.29
C PRO A 230 5.29 -7.50 8.86
N PHE A 231 6.00 -8.29 8.06
CA PHE A 231 6.32 -8.01 6.66
C PHE A 231 5.11 -8.15 5.71
N VAL A 232 3.95 -8.56 6.21
CA VAL A 232 2.72 -8.71 5.43
C VAL A 232 1.72 -7.71 5.96
N THR A 233 1.78 -6.47 5.46
CA THR A 233 0.91 -5.38 5.94
C THR A 233 0.50 -4.50 4.77
N ARG A 234 -0.77 -4.09 4.75
CA ARG A 234 -1.27 -3.20 3.70
C ARG A 234 -0.60 -1.84 3.81
N TRP A 235 -0.38 -1.17 2.68
CA TRP A 235 0.15 0.19 2.61
C TRP A 235 1.58 0.37 3.13
N GLU A 236 2.27 -0.71 3.52
CA GLU A 236 3.67 -0.69 3.91
C GLU A 236 4.57 -0.58 2.67
N GLU A 237 5.74 0.03 2.83
CA GLU A 237 6.77 0.08 1.80
C GLU A 237 8.15 0.22 2.46
N GLY A 238 9.10 -0.63 2.08
CA GLY A 238 10.44 -0.69 2.68
C GLY A 238 10.93 -2.11 2.88
N ALA A 239 12.12 -2.27 3.46
CA ALA A 239 12.71 -3.59 3.69
C ALA A 239 12.22 -4.24 4.99
N THR A 240 12.03 -3.45 6.05
CA THR A 240 11.52 -3.94 7.34
C THR A 240 10.60 -2.92 8.01
N PRO A 241 9.61 -3.34 8.82
CA PRO A 241 8.77 -2.40 9.57
C PRO A 241 9.55 -1.51 10.56
N PHE A 242 10.68 -1.99 11.09
CA PHE A 242 11.56 -1.17 11.93
C PHE A 242 12.11 0.04 11.16
N GLU A 243 12.68 -0.20 9.97
CA GLU A 243 13.17 0.86 9.10
C GLU A 243 12.02 1.72 8.57
N GLY A 244 10.86 1.10 8.27
CA GLY A 244 9.65 1.78 7.85
C GLY A 244 9.20 2.83 8.87
N VAL A 245 9.12 2.48 10.15
CA VAL A 245 8.78 3.43 11.23
C VAL A 245 9.84 4.52 11.37
N GLN A 246 11.13 4.17 11.35
CA GLN A 246 12.19 5.18 11.46
C GLN A 246 12.14 6.20 10.32
N ARG A 247 12.00 5.71 9.08
CA ARG A 247 11.89 6.54 7.87
C ARG A 247 10.66 7.43 7.93
N THR A 248 9.48 6.85 8.14
CA THR A 248 8.21 7.59 8.11
C THR A 248 8.07 8.55 9.28
N ALA A 249 8.55 8.21 10.49
CA ALA A 249 8.59 9.13 11.61
C ALA A 249 9.57 10.29 11.37
N GLY A 250 10.72 10.03 10.75
CA GLY A 250 11.67 11.06 10.34
C GLY A 250 11.07 12.04 9.34
N VAL A 251 10.45 11.52 8.26
CA VAL A 251 9.73 12.33 7.27
C VAL A 251 8.61 13.13 7.94
N ARG A 252 7.77 12.48 8.75
CA ARG A 252 6.68 13.13 9.49
C ARG A 252 7.15 14.35 10.26
N ARG A 253 8.21 14.23 11.06
CA ARG A 253 8.70 15.34 11.91
C ARG A 253 9.10 16.54 11.06
N VAL A 254 9.87 16.31 9.99
CA VAL A 254 10.23 17.37 9.02
C VAL A 254 9.00 18.02 8.40
N LEU A 255 8.01 17.21 7.98
CA LEU A 255 6.78 17.72 7.38
C LEU A 255 5.97 18.56 8.37
N ILE A 256 5.79 18.11 9.61
CA ILE A 256 5.09 18.85 10.67
C ILE A 256 5.82 20.16 11.01
N ASP A 257 7.14 20.10 11.18
CA ASP A 257 7.96 21.25 11.57
C ASP A 257 7.95 22.35 10.53
N ASN A 258 7.73 22.01 9.26
CA ASN A 258 7.71 22.97 8.15
C ASN A 258 6.30 23.27 7.62
N PHE A 259 5.25 22.61 8.13
CA PHE A 259 3.90 22.75 7.58
C PHE A 259 3.38 24.19 7.68
N ASP A 260 2.87 24.70 6.56
CA ASP A 260 2.27 26.03 6.43
C ASP A 260 1.29 26.12 5.24
N GLU A 261 0.79 27.32 4.97
CA GLU A 261 -0.20 27.58 3.90
C GLU A 261 0.29 27.28 2.48
N ARG A 262 1.60 27.11 2.24
CA ARG A 262 2.11 26.72 0.90
C ARG A 262 1.67 25.32 0.49
N ALA A 263 1.16 24.53 1.43
CA ALA A 263 0.47 23.31 1.11
C ALA A 263 -0.80 23.56 0.28
N ILE A 264 -1.31 24.80 0.16
CA ILE A 264 -2.42 25.20 -0.72
C ILE A 264 -2.04 26.29 -1.73
N LYS A 265 -2.78 26.35 -2.85
CA LYS A 265 -2.58 27.36 -3.89
C LYS A 265 -3.26 28.68 -3.47
N PRO A 266 -2.74 29.85 -3.92
CA PRO A 266 -3.45 31.11 -3.75
C PRO A 266 -4.89 31.03 -4.30
N GLY A 267 -5.87 31.41 -3.47
CA GLY A 267 -7.30 31.33 -3.79
C GLY A 267 -7.99 30.03 -3.38
N GLU A 268 -7.26 29.00 -2.96
CA GLU A 268 -7.86 27.82 -2.32
C GLU A 268 -8.31 28.15 -0.88
N PRO A 269 -9.43 27.58 -0.40
CA PRO A 269 -9.84 27.73 1.00
C PRO A 269 -8.83 27.12 1.98
N MET A 270 -8.50 27.86 3.05
CA MET A 270 -7.59 27.42 4.12
C MET A 270 -7.99 26.08 4.75
N HIS A 271 -9.29 25.76 4.77
CA HIS A 271 -9.79 24.49 5.29
C HIS A 271 -9.16 23.26 4.59
N LEU A 272 -8.75 23.36 3.32
CA LEU A 272 -8.10 22.26 2.60
C LEU A 272 -6.76 21.81 3.23
N LEU A 273 -6.16 22.64 4.08
CA LEU A 273 -5.02 22.25 4.91
C LEU A 273 -5.35 21.09 5.86
N ASN A 274 -6.62 20.90 6.25
CA ASN A 274 -7.06 19.78 7.10
C ASN A 274 -6.68 18.42 6.48
N MET A 275 -7.11 18.18 5.23
CA MET A 275 -6.85 16.93 4.52
C MET A 275 -5.37 16.72 4.20
N ARG A 276 -4.65 17.80 3.86
CA ARG A 276 -3.21 17.75 3.57
C ARG A 276 -2.39 17.49 4.85
N PHE A 277 -2.78 18.11 5.95
CA PHE A 277 -2.16 17.89 7.26
C PHE A 277 -2.44 16.48 7.80
N ALA A 278 -3.60 15.88 7.51
CA ALA A 278 -3.88 14.49 7.90
C ALA A 278 -2.82 13.52 7.35
N HIS A 279 -2.42 13.68 6.09
CA HIS A 279 -1.35 12.88 5.48
C HIS A 279 0.03 13.13 6.09
N VAL A 280 0.29 14.36 6.52
CA VAL A 280 1.54 14.74 7.20
C VAL A 280 1.59 14.15 8.61
N TYR A 281 0.55 14.39 9.41
CA TYR A 281 0.48 13.95 10.80
C TYR A 281 0.43 12.42 10.91
N LEU A 282 -0.30 11.74 10.03
CA LEU A 282 -0.45 10.28 10.06
C LEU A 282 0.51 9.55 9.11
N HIS A 283 1.57 10.20 8.62
CA HIS A 283 2.47 9.65 7.59
C HIS A 283 3.07 8.26 7.94
N HIS A 284 3.21 7.96 9.23
CA HIS A 284 3.82 6.75 9.77
C HIS A 284 2.83 5.67 10.24
N ARG A 285 1.51 5.91 10.17
CA ARG A 285 0.49 5.03 10.76
C ARG A 285 0.55 3.59 10.26
N TYR A 286 0.79 3.39 8.95
CA TYR A 286 0.85 2.05 8.35
C TYR A 286 2.11 1.29 8.77
N SER A 287 3.22 2.00 8.97
CA SER A 287 4.44 1.40 9.52
C SER A 287 4.27 1.03 10.99
N LEU A 288 3.49 1.79 11.78
CA LEU A 288 3.14 1.42 13.15
C LEU A 288 2.25 0.17 13.18
N GLU A 289 1.27 0.06 12.29
CA GLU A 289 0.47 -1.18 12.14
C GLU A 289 1.38 -2.38 11.85
N ALA A 290 2.30 -2.25 10.88
CA ALA A 290 3.26 -3.30 10.54
C ALA A 290 4.18 -3.66 11.72
N LEU A 291 4.68 -2.65 12.44
CA LEU A 291 5.55 -2.84 13.61
C LEU A 291 4.82 -3.55 14.76
N SER A 292 3.53 -3.26 14.96
CA SER A 292 2.71 -3.89 16.01
C SER A 292 2.65 -5.42 15.91
N LYS A 293 2.78 -5.95 14.68
CA LYS A 293 2.78 -7.39 14.42
C LYS A 293 4.03 -8.10 14.92
N TYR A 294 5.09 -7.39 15.33
CA TYR A 294 6.21 -8.01 16.04
C TYR A 294 5.78 -8.52 17.42
N VAL A 295 4.93 -7.79 18.13
CA VAL A 295 4.39 -8.23 19.43
C VAL A 295 3.51 -9.47 19.21
N GLY A 296 3.86 -10.58 19.86
CA GLY A 296 3.21 -11.88 19.64
C GLY A 296 3.33 -12.39 18.20
N GLY A 297 4.32 -11.90 17.44
CA GLY A 297 4.46 -12.17 16.03
C GLY A 297 5.15 -13.50 15.71
N MET A 298 4.84 -14.03 14.54
CA MET A 298 5.47 -15.20 13.96
C MET A 298 5.47 -15.10 12.44
N ASP A 299 6.58 -15.48 11.83
CA ASP A 299 6.65 -15.75 10.41
C ASP A 299 6.17 -17.17 10.11
N PHE A 300 5.53 -17.38 8.97
CA PHE A 300 5.18 -18.72 8.49
C PHE A 300 5.29 -18.83 6.97
N THR A 301 5.43 -20.06 6.51
CA THR A 301 5.42 -20.43 5.10
C THR A 301 4.27 -21.39 4.82
N PHE A 302 3.86 -21.51 3.56
CA PHE A 302 2.96 -22.57 3.11
C PHE A 302 3.77 -23.84 2.77
N ALA A 303 4.62 -24.27 3.72
CA ALA A 303 5.52 -25.40 3.54
C ALA A 303 4.75 -26.69 3.22
N LEU A 304 5.24 -27.42 2.23
CA LEU A 304 4.82 -28.76 1.89
C LEU A 304 5.73 -29.78 2.56
N ARG A 305 5.19 -30.97 2.85
CA ARG A 305 6.00 -32.07 3.38
C ARG A 305 7.15 -32.39 2.40
N GLY A 306 8.39 -32.19 2.85
CA GLY A 306 9.59 -32.52 2.10
C GLY A 306 10.17 -31.37 1.23
N ASP A 307 9.61 -30.16 1.28
CA ASP A 307 10.14 -29.00 0.54
C ASP A 307 11.21 -28.20 1.29
N ASN A 308 11.56 -28.63 2.51
CA ASN A 308 12.56 -28.04 3.42
C ASN A 308 12.27 -26.60 3.86
N GLN A 309 11.09 -26.05 3.58
CA GLN A 309 10.70 -24.75 4.14
C GLN A 309 10.41 -24.90 5.63
N LYS A 310 10.73 -23.87 6.41
CA LYS A 310 10.39 -23.83 7.83
C LYS A 310 8.92 -23.41 7.97
N PRO A 311 8.02 -24.25 8.54
CA PRO A 311 6.59 -23.94 8.56
C PRO A 311 6.28 -22.68 9.36
N THR A 312 6.84 -22.54 10.57
CA THR A 312 6.60 -21.40 11.46
C THR A 312 7.87 -21.03 12.22
N THR A 313 8.09 -19.72 12.40
CA THR A 313 9.15 -19.16 13.23
C THR A 313 8.58 -18.04 14.09
N VAL A 314 8.60 -18.23 15.42
CA VAL A 314 8.27 -17.16 16.36
C VAL A 314 9.33 -16.06 16.26
N ILE A 315 8.89 -14.80 16.27
CA ILE A 315 9.80 -13.65 16.25
C ILE A 315 10.62 -13.61 17.55
N PRO A 316 11.93 -13.37 17.48
CA PRO A 316 12.77 -13.30 18.68
C PRO A 316 12.24 -12.33 19.73
N ALA A 317 12.25 -12.73 20.99
CA ALA A 317 11.69 -11.93 22.08
C ALA A 317 12.35 -10.54 22.21
N ALA A 318 13.62 -10.41 21.85
CA ALA A 318 14.32 -9.12 21.80
C ALA A 318 13.70 -8.16 20.76
N ASP A 319 13.34 -8.66 19.57
CA ASP A 319 12.70 -7.86 18.54
C ASP A 319 11.26 -7.48 18.94
N GLN A 320 10.54 -8.38 19.63
CA GLN A 320 9.20 -8.05 20.15
C GLN A 320 9.26 -6.92 21.18
N ARG A 321 10.20 -6.98 22.14
CA ARG A 321 10.41 -5.93 23.15
C ARG A 321 10.85 -4.61 22.52
N LYS A 322 11.75 -4.67 21.53
CA LYS A 322 12.16 -3.48 20.75
C LYS A 322 10.97 -2.84 20.04
N ALA A 323 10.13 -3.63 19.38
CA ALA A 323 8.95 -3.13 18.70
C ALA A 323 7.95 -2.51 19.67
N LEU A 324 7.70 -3.15 20.82
CA LEU A 324 6.86 -2.60 21.88
C LEU A 324 7.34 -1.22 22.33
N GLY A 325 8.64 -1.07 22.63
CA GLY A 325 9.21 0.22 22.99
C GLY A 325 9.02 1.29 21.90
N MET A 326 9.32 0.95 20.65
CA MET A 326 9.15 1.88 19.52
C MET A 326 7.69 2.29 19.28
N LEU A 327 6.72 1.41 19.54
CA LEU A 327 5.28 1.74 19.44
C LEU A 327 4.87 2.72 20.53
N LEU A 328 5.34 2.52 21.77
CA LEU A 328 5.06 3.41 22.90
C LEU A 328 5.74 4.77 22.73
N ASP A 329 6.97 4.80 22.23
CA ASP A 329 7.68 6.05 21.89
C ASP A 329 6.90 6.90 20.88
N ALA A 330 6.30 6.25 19.88
CA ALA A 330 5.53 6.92 18.81
C ALA A 330 4.23 7.57 19.31
N ILE A 331 3.73 7.18 20.48
CA ILE A 331 2.55 7.77 21.12
C ILE A 331 2.89 8.59 22.37
N SER A 332 4.17 8.88 22.60
CA SER A 332 4.56 9.81 23.65
C SER A 332 3.92 11.20 23.44
N PRO A 333 3.66 11.99 24.50
CA PRO A 333 3.02 13.30 24.37
C PRO A 333 3.70 14.23 23.36
N LYS A 334 5.03 14.17 23.29
CA LYS A 334 5.81 14.94 22.32
C LYS A 334 5.50 14.55 20.88
N GLU A 335 5.36 13.26 20.59
CA GLU A 335 5.06 12.77 19.24
C GLU A 335 3.60 13.02 18.82
N LEU A 336 2.67 13.08 19.78
CA LEU A 336 1.24 13.35 19.53
C LEU A 336 0.90 14.85 19.41
N THR A 337 1.83 15.73 19.75
CA THR A 337 1.54 17.17 19.77
C THR A 337 1.39 17.73 18.35
N VAL A 338 0.27 18.41 18.09
CA VAL A 338 0.10 19.23 16.88
C VAL A 338 0.62 20.64 17.17
N PRO A 339 1.57 21.19 16.38
CA PRO A 339 2.08 22.54 16.63
C PRO A 339 0.97 23.59 16.59
N GLU A 340 0.99 24.54 17.53
CA GLU A 340 -0.04 25.59 17.63
C GLU A 340 -0.17 26.41 16.34
N LYS A 341 0.95 26.64 15.64
CA LYS A 341 0.95 27.31 14.33
C LYS A 341 0.07 26.59 13.30
N VAL A 342 0.02 25.26 13.31
CA VAL A 342 -0.81 24.48 12.40
C VAL A 342 -2.27 24.54 12.81
N GLN A 343 -2.55 24.44 14.11
CA GLN A 343 -3.92 24.52 14.63
C GLN A 343 -4.59 25.85 14.25
N ARG A 344 -3.83 26.96 14.31
CA ARG A 344 -4.31 28.30 13.94
C ARG A 344 -4.54 28.49 12.43
N LEU A 345 -3.94 27.67 11.58
CA LEU A 345 -4.05 27.77 10.11
C LEU A 345 -5.29 27.08 9.55
N ILE A 346 -5.89 26.15 10.28
CA ILE A 346 -6.93 25.25 9.75
C ILE A 346 -8.31 25.65 10.31
N PRO A 347 -9.11 26.43 9.56
CA PRO A 347 -10.46 26.78 9.98
C PRO A 347 -11.46 25.63 9.72
N PRO A 348 -12.68 25.75 10.28
CA PRO A 348 -13.82 24.89 9.92
C PRO A 348 -14.14 24.91 8.41
N PRO A 349 -14.82 23.87 7.90
CA PRO A 349 -15.24 23.82 6.50
C PRO A 349 -16.20 24.98 6.16
N PRO A 350 -15.99 25.74 5.07
CA PRO A 350 -16.95 26.72 4.60
C PRO A 350 -18.16 26.02 3.93
N PRO A 351 -19.30 26.72 3.73
CA PRO A 351 -20.46 26.15 3.04
C PRO A 351 -20.10 25.55 1.68
N GLY A 352 -20.61 24.34 1.40
CA GLY A 352 -20.31 23.60 0.17
C GLY A 352 -19.19 22.57 0.29
N PHE A 353 -18.48 22.52 1.42
CA PHE A 353 -17.56 21.42 1.74
C PHE A 353 -18.28 20.36 2.57
N ASN A 354 -18.06 19.08 2.25
CA ASN A 354 -18.70 17.96 2.92
C ASN A 354 -17.73 17.21 3.86
N THR A 355 -18.27 16.26 4.63
CA THR A 355 -17.47 15.42 5.55
C THR A 355 -16.38 14.62 4.83
N ASP A 356 -16.58 14.26 3.55
CA ASP A 356 -15.59 13.50 2.77
C ASP A 356 -14.31 14.31 2.48
N GLN A 357 -14.37 15.63 2.68
CA GLN A 357 -13.26 16.57 2.52
C GLN A 357 -12.66 17.03 3.86
N THR A 358 -13.19 16.54 4.99
CA THR A 358 -12.68 16.80 6.36
C THR A 358 -12.13 15.51 6.95
N TRP A 359 -10.80 15.37 7.00
CA TRP A 359 -10.15 14.11 7.39
C TRP A 359 -9.64 14.10 8.82
N ILE A 360 -9.46 15.28 9.40
CA ILE A 360 -9.27 15.47 10.83
C ILE A 360 -10.59 15.99 11.36
N ASN A 361 -11.36 15.11 12.01
CA ASN A 361 -12.58 15.45 12.70
C ASN A 361 -12.31 15.67 14.19
N GLY A 362 -13.21 16.36 14.88
CA GLY A 362 -13.05 16.72 16.29
C GLY A 362 -14.38 16.92 17.00
N SER A 363 -14.34 16.85 18.33
CA SER A 363 -15.47 17.21 19.19
C SER A 363 -15.48 18.69 19.55
N GLY A 364 -14.40 19.42 19.23
CA GLY A 364 -14.24 20.87 19.46
C GLY A 364 -15.08 21.79 18.57
N ASP A 365 -16.02 21.26 17.79
CA ASP A 365 -16.85 22.01 16.83
C ASP A 365 -16.01 22.90 15.89
N THR A 366 -16.06 24.23 16.06
CA THR A 366 -15.33 25.19 15.21
C THR A 366 -13.84 25.30 15.54
N MET A 367 -13.38 24.70 16.64
CA MET A 367 -11.97 24.68 17.02
C MET A 367 -11.26 23.45 16.44
N PHE A 368 -10.03 23.63 15.96
CA PHE A 368 -9.17 22.51 15.58
C PHE A 368 -8.89 21.63 16.81
N ASP A 369 -9.36 20.38 16.78
CA ASP A 369 -9.27 19.45 17.90
C ASP A 369 -8.02 18.57 17.80
N ALA A 370 -6.89 19.11 18.22
CA ALA A 370 -5.62 18.37 18.27
C ALA A 370 -5.65 17.20 19.27
N ILE A 371 -6.49 17.26 20.31
CA ILE A 371 -6.58 16.22 21.34
C ILE A 371 -7.22 14.97 20.75
N THR A 372 -8.31 15.11 20.00
CA THR A 372 -8.97 13.98 19.33
C THR A 372 -8.06 13.36 18.28
N LEU A 373 -7.31 14.16 17.52
CA LEU A 373 -6.34 13.64 16.54
C LEU A 373 -5.21 12.84 17.21
N GLY A 374 -4.61 13.37 18.28
CA GLY A 374 -3.58 12.67 19.04
C GLY A 374 -4.12 11.42 19.74
N GLY A 375 -5.27 11.54 20.39
CA GLY A 375 -5.96 10.45 21.08
C GLY A 375 -6.39 9.33 20.13
N GLY A 376 -6.80 9.67 18.90
CA GLY A 376 -7.12 8.69 17.86
C GLY A 376 -5.91 7.82 17.49
N LEU A 377 -4.75 8.44 17.23
CA LEU A 377 -3.51 7.71 16.94
C LEU A 377 -3.08 6.82 18.12
N ALA A 378 -3.14 7.35 19.35
CA ALA A 378 -2.83 6.57 20.55
C ALA A 378 -3.79 5.37 20.70
N THR A 379 -5.08 5.59 20.45
CA THR A 379 -6.10 4.53 20.48
C THR A 379 -5.82 3.44 19.45
N GLU A 380 -5.45 3.80 18.22
CA GLU A 380 -5.08 2.82 17.19
C GLU A 380 -3.87 1.98 17.62
N VAL A 381 -2.79 2.61 18.09
CA VAL A 381 -1.56 1.92 18.47
C VAL A 381 -1.78 1.00 19.68
N ILE A 382 -2.47 1.47 20.73
CA ILE A 382 -2.81 0.64 21.88
C ILE A 382 -3.76 -0.50 21.47
N GLY A 383 -4.73 -0.20 20.60
CA GLY A 383 -5.63 -1.20 20.02
C GLY A 383 -4.87 -2.29 19.25
N TYR A 384 -3.81 -1.94 18.52
CA TYR A 384 -2.93 -2.92 17.90
C TYR A 384 -2.19 -3.75 18.96
N ILE A 385 -1.53 -3.12 19.93
CA ILE A 385 -0.74 -3.85 20.94
C ILE A 385 -1.63 -4.86 21.71
N LEU A 386 -2.85 -4.46 22.05
CA LEU A 386 -3.82 -5.24 22.84
C LEU A 386 -4.82 -6.05 22.01
N ASP A 387 -4.57 -6.23 20.71
CA ASP A 387 -5.40 -7.09 19.87
C ASP A 387 -5.54 -8.49 20.50
N ARG A 388 -6.77 -9.03 20.48
CA ARG A 388 -7.12 -10.28 21.16
C ARG A 388 -6.27 -11.46 20.69
N ASP A 389 -6.14 -11.64 19.37
CA ASP A 389 -5.43 -12.79 18.81
C ASP A 389 -3.92 -12.64 19.06
N ARG A 390 -3.41 -11.41 19.02
CA ARG A 390 -2.03 -11.09 19.41
C ARG A 390 -1.74 -11.41 20.87
N ALA A 391 -2.58 -10.95 21.80
CA ALA A 391 -2.43 -11.22 23.23
C ALA A 391 -2.45 -12.73 23.51
N ALA A 392 -3.32 -13.48 22.84
CA ALA A 392 -3.34 -14.94 22.93
C ALA A 392 -2.00 -15.56 22.47
N ARG A 393 -1.41 -15.10 21.36
CA ARG A 393 -0.09 -15.57 20.89
C ARG A 393 1.03 -15.26 21.88
N VAL A 394 1.02 -14.08 22.49
CA VAL A 394 1.99 -13.70 23.55
C VAL A 394 1.90 -14.70 24.70
N VAL A 395 0.68 -14.98 25.21
CA VAL A 395 0.46 -15.94 26.30
C VAL A 395 0.89 -17.35 25.92
N HIS A 396 0.52 -17.84 24.73
CA HIS A 396 0.90 -19.18 24.28
C HIS A 396 2.42 -19.34 24.13
N THR A 397 3.10 -18.32 23.64
CA THR A 397 4.56 -18.35 23.49
C THR A 397 5.22 -18.37 24.87
N ALA A 398 4.81 -17.48 25.77
CA ALA A 398 5.34 -17.39 27.14
C ALA A 398 5.07 -18.65 27.98
N ALA A 399 4.02 -19.41 27.68
CA ALA A 399 3.74 -20.68 28.35
C ALA A 399 4.78 -21.78 28.03
N THR A 400 5.56 -21.61 26.95
CA THR A 400 6.55 -22.62 26.49
C THR A 400 7.99 -22.11 26.48
N ASP A 401 8.20 -20.80 26.56
CA ASP A 401 9.51 -20.15 26.63
C ASP A 401 9.52 -19.04 27.69
N THR A 402 10.25 -19.25 28.78
CA THR A 402 10.35 -18.31 29.90
C THR A 402 11.10 -17.02 29.55
N LYS A 403 11.80 -16.96 28.41
CA LYS A 403 12.46 -15.74 27.89
C LYS A 403 11.58 -14.96 26.92
N ALA A 404 10.44 -15.52 26.51
CA ALA A 404 9.50 -14.84 25.64
C ALA A 404 8.93 -13.58 26.30
N LEU A 405 8.37 -12.69 25.48
CA LEU A 405 7.59 -11.56 25.98
C LEU A 405 6.32 -12.09 26.65
N SER A 406 6.06 -11.69 27.89
CA SER A 406 4.83 -12.03 28.61
C SER A 406 3.74 -10.96 28.43
N LEU A 407 2.48 -11.35 28.65
CA LEU A 407 1.37 -10.38 28.63
C LEU A 407 1.50 -9.35 29.76
N THR A 408 2.02 -9.76 30.93
CA THR A 408 2.30 -8.86 32.04
C THR A 408 3.31 -7.79 31.64
N GLU A 409 4.43 -8.16 30.99
CA GLU A 409 5.40 -7.19 30.46
C GLU A 409 4.75 -6.21 29.49
N VAL A 410 3.85 -6.68 28.61
CA VAL A 410 3.15 -5.81 27.65
C VAL A 410 2.23 -4.82 28.37
N THR A 411 1.43 -5.29 29.33
CA THR A 411 0.50 -4.41 30.06
C THR A 411 1.22 -3.42 30.96
N ASP A 412 2.29 -3.87 31.64
CA ASP A 412 3.10 -3.00 32.50
C ASP A 412 3.76 -1.88 31.68
N ALA A 413 4.26 -2.20 30.48
CA ALA A 413 4.85 -1.20 29.59
C ALA A 413 3.86 -0.15 29.09
N ILE A 414 2.58 -0.48 28.95
CA ILE A 414 1.53 0.48 28.52
C ILE A 414 1.15 1.45 29.66
N VAL A 415 1.20 0.99 30.90
CA VAL A 415 0.75 1.75 32.08
C VAL A 415 1.82 2.70 32.62
N GLN A 416 3.09 2.39 32.36
CA GLN A 416 4.24 3.26 32.68
C GLN A 416 4.32 4.46 31.73
#